data_AF-A0A2M8QNR2-F1
#
_entry.id   AF-A0A2M8QNR2-F1
#
_cell.length_a   1.000
_cell.length_b   1.000
_cell.length_c   1.000
_cell.angle_alpha   90.00
_cell.angle_beta   90.00
_cell.angle_gamma   90.00
#
_symmetry.space_group_name_H-M   'P 1'
#
loop_
_entity.id
_entity.type
_entity.pdbx_description
1 polymer ?
#
loop_
_entity_poly.entity_id
_entity_poly.type
_entity_poly.pdbx_seq_one_letter_code
_entity_poly.pdbx_strand_id
1 'polypeptide(L)' 'MTDIVTALLSLRRLARAATQDELDAARMEAADILDDAGWERSARAVLDVLGRPVSASNDQPKFS' A
#
# COMPACT_ATOMS: atom_id res chain seq x y z
N MET A 1 -20.21 -11.25 -10.99
CA MET A 1 -18.87 -10.75 -11.36
C MET A 1 -18.72 -9.23 -11.17
N THR A 2 -19.72 -8.54 -10.62
CA THR A 2 -19.69 -7.11 -10.26
C THR A 2 -19.22 -6.85 -8.82
N ASP A 3 -19.26 -7.86 -7.96
CA ASP A 3 -19.02 -7.73 -6.52
C ASP A 3 -17.56 -7.36 -6.20
N ILE A 4 -16.60 -8.12 -6.74
CA ILE A 4 -15.18 -7.91 -6.46
C ILE A 4 -14.68 -6.56 -6.99
N VAL A 5 -15.19 -6.09 -8.13
CA VAL A 5 -14.80 -4.78 -8.68
C VAL A 5 -15.31 -3.65 -7.78
N THR A 6 -16.56 -3.75 -7.29
CA THR A 6 -17.13 -2.78 -6.34
C THR A 6 -16.40 -2.81 -5.00
N ALA A 7 -16.03 -3.99 -4.50
CA ALA A 7 -15.24 -4.16 -3.29
C ALA A 7 -13.87 -3.48 -3.43
N LEU A 8 -13.16 -3.72 -4.53
CA LEU A 8 -11.86 -3.10 -4.81
C LEU A 8 -11.97 -1.58 -4.96
N LEU A 9 -13.03 -1.06 -5.59
CA LEU A 9 -13.27 0.38 -5.68
C LEU A 9 -13.56 1.02 -4.32
N SER A 10 -14.26 0.31 -3.44
CA SER A 10 -14.57 0.77 -2.09
C SER A 10 -13.33 0.78 -1.22
N LEU A 11 -12.51 -0.27 -1.27
CA LEU A 11 -11.20 -0.33 -0.62
C LEU A 11 -10.29 0.82 -1.09
N ARG A 12 -10.28 1.12 -2.39
CA ARG A 12 -9.51 2.26 -2.93
C ARG A 12 -9.98 3.61 -2.36
N ARG A 13 -11.28 3.78 -2.12
CA ARG A 13 -11.82 5.01 -1.53
C ARG A 13 -11.46 5.13 -0.05
N LEU A 14 -11.59 4.04 0.70
CA LEU A 14 -11.20 3.98 2.12
C LEU A 14 -9.70 4.24 2.28
N ALA A 15 -8.86 3.60 1.48
CA ALA A 15 -7.42 3.81 1.49
C ALA A 15 -7.02 5.27 1.19
N ARG A 16 -7.81 6.01 0.40
CA ARG A 16 -7.57 7.44 0.14
C ARG A 16 -7.97 8.35 1.30
N ALA A 17 -8.90 7.92 2.14
CA ALA A 17 -9.36 8.66 3.31
C ALA A 17 -8.58 8.29 4.58
N ALA A 18 -7.89 7.15 4.58
CA ALA A 18 -7.08 6.66 5.67
C ALA A 18 -5.81 7.51 5.88
N THR A 19 -5.37 7.56 7.13
CA THR A 19 -4.08 8.10 7.53
C THR A 19 -2.93 7.18 7.09
N GLN A 20 -1.71 7.72 7.06
CA GLN A 20 -0.53 6.94 6.71
C GLN A 20 -0.31 5.77 7.69
N ASP A 21 -0.56 5.99 8.99
CA ASP A 21 -0.42 4.97 10.03
C ASP A 21 -1.40 3.81 9.83
N GLU A 22 -2.65 4.12 9.45
CA GLU A 22 -3.67 3.10 9.13
C GLU A 22 -3.31 2.31 7.86
N LEU A 23 -2.73 2.98 6.85
CA LEU A 23 -2.24 2.32 5.64
C LEU A 23 -1.02 1.44 5.90
N ASP A 24 -0.13 1.87 6.81
CA ASP A 24 1.04 1.10 7.22
C ASP A 24 0.61 -0.14 8.03
N ALA A 25 -0.37 -0.01 8.93
CA ALA A 25 -0.94 -1.14 9.66
C ALA A 25 -1.62 -2.16 8.73
N ALA A 26 -2.47 -1.68 7.80
CA ALA A 26 -3.14 -2.54 6.82
C ALA A 26 -2.14 -3.24 5.88
N ARG A 27 -1.00 -2.61 5.59
CA ARG A 27 0.08 -3.21 4.79
C ARG A 27 0.74 -4.36 5.52
N MET A 28 1.07 -4.20 6.80
CA MET A 28 1.65 -5.26 7.62
C MET A 28 0.71 -6.46 7.72
N GLU A 29 -0.57 -6.20 8.02
CA GLU A 29 -1.59 -7.25 8.08
C GLU A 29 -1.75 -8.00 6.75
N ALA A 30 -1.76 -7.28 5.63
CA ALA A 30 -1.83 -7.90 4.31
C ALA A 30 -0.57 -8.73 3.98
N ALA A 31 0.61 -8.28 4.39
CA ALA A 31 1.84 -9.05 4.22
C ALA A 31 1.81 -10.34 5.06
N ASP A 32 1.36 -10.26 6.31
CA ASP A 32 1.24 -11.41 7.21
C ASP A 32 0.25 -12.45 6.67
N ILE A 33 -0.94 -12.02 6.20
CA ILE A 33 -1.93 -12.91 5.57
C ILE A 33 -1.35 -13.62 4.35
N LEU A 34 -0.58 -12.91 3.54
CA LEU A 34 0.05 -13.47 2.35
C LEU A 34 1.18 -14.45 2.71
N ASP A 35 1.94 -14.16 3.78
CA ASP A 35 2.98 -15.04 4.29
C ASP A 35 2.39 -16.34 4.86
N ASP A 36 1.33 -16.24 5.66
CA ASP A 36 0.58 -17.37 6.21
C ASP A 36 -0.02 -18.26 5.11
N ALA A 37 -0.39 -17.66 3.97
CA ALA A 37 -0.86 -18.39 2.79
C ALA A 37 0.27 -19.04 1.96
N GLY A 38 1.53 -18.87 2.37
CA GLY A 38 2.72 -19.35 1.64
C GLY A 38 3.06 -18.52 0.41
N TRP A 39 2.54 -17.29 0.30
CA TRP A 39 2.74 -16.38 -0.83
C TRP A 39 3.81 -15.31 -0.49
N GLU A 40 4.95 -15.75 0.02
CA GLU A 40 6.07 -14.92 0.47
C GLU A 40 6.50 -13.85 -0.56
N ARG A 41 6.49 -14.19 -1.86
CA ARG A 41 6.82 -13.24 -2.94
C ARG A 41 5.80 -12.11 -3.05
N SER A 42 4.52 -12.41 -2.87
CA SER A 42 3.44 -11.44 -2.89
C SER A 42 3.43 -10.59 -1.62
N ALA A 43 3.70 -11.20 -0.45
CA ALA A 43 3.88 -10.48 0.81
C ALA A 43 4.99 -9.42 0.69
N ARG A 44 6.15 -9.82 0.15
CA ARG A 44 7.26 -8.89 -0.12
C ARG A 44 6.87 -7.78 -1.10
N ALA A 45 6.14 -8.10 -2.17
CA ALA A 45 5.67 -7.11 -3.12
C ALA A 45 4.72 -6.07 -2.47
N VAL A 46 3.85 -6.50 -1.55
CA VAL A 46 2.96 -5.60 -0.79
C VAL A 46 3.78 -4.64 0.10
N LEU A 47 4.82 -5.15 0.75
CA LEU A 47 5.74 -4.35 1.56
C LEU A 47 6.54 -3.36 0.70
N ASP A 48 7.07 -3.79 -0.45
CA ASP A 48 7.92 -2.98 -1.32
C ASP A 48 7.15 -1.87 -2.07
N VAL A 49 5.97 -2.19 -2.61
CA VAL A 49 5.18 -1.26 -3.45
C VAL A 49 4.59 -0.11 -2.63
N LEU A 50 4.25 -0.36 -1.37
CA LEU A 50 3.64 0.63 -0.48
C LEU A 50 4.65 1.21 0.52
N GLY A 51 5.81 0.58 0.70
CA GLY A 51 6.89 0.98 1.61
C GLY A 51 7.84 2.05 1.09
N ARG A 52 7.65 2.58 -0.13
CA ARG A 52 8.19 3.92 -0.43
C ARG A 52 7.20 4.95 0.08
N PRO A 53 7.43 5.60 1.24
CA PRO A 53 6.84 6.90 1.44
C PRO A 53 7.18 7.72 0.20
N VAL A 54 6.20 8.43 -0.36
CA VAL A 54 6.47 9.56 -1.24
C VAL A 54 7.10 10.63 -0.34
N SER A 55 8.32 10.37 0.16
CA SER A 55 9.21 11.44 0.57
C SER A 55 9.36 12.26 -0.68
N ALA A 56 8.85 13.48 -0.60
CA ALA A 56 9.02 14.49 -1.60
C ALA A 56 10.45 14.41 -2.13
N SER A 57 10.61 14.02 -3.40
CA SER A 57 11.72 14.54 -4.19
C SER A 57 11.47 16.04 -4.25
N ASN A 58 11.87 16.71 -3.17
CA ASN A 58 12.22 18.11 -3.19
C ASN A 58 13.53 18.15 -3.98
N ASP A 59 13.40 17.97 -5.30
CA ASP A 59 14.36 18.45 -6.28
C ASP A 59 14.32 19.98 -6.15
N GLN A 60 14.96 20.48 -5.09
CA GLN A 60 15.33 21.88 -5.01
C GLN A 60 16.24 22.13 -6.22
N PRO A 61 15.87 23.01 -7.16
CA PRO A 61 16.82 23.44 -8.17
C PRO A 61 17.95 24.12 -7.42
N LYS A 62 19.14 23.51 -7.44
CA LYS A 62 20.37 24.19 -7.08
C LYS A 62 20.55 25.33 -8.10
N PHE A 63 20.12 26.52 -7.73
CA PHE A 63 20.64 27.74 -8.36
C PHE A 63 22.12 27.81 -7.97
N SER A 64 22.98 27.45 -8.91
CA SER A 64 24.40 27.80 -8.91
C SER A 64 24.60 29.05 -9.76
#